data_AF-A0A6P2QKU9-F1
#
_entry.id   AF-A0A6P2QKU9-F1
#
_cell.length_a   1.000
_cell.length_b   1.000
_cell.length_c   1.000
_cell.angle_alpha   90.00
_cell.angle_beta   90.00
_cell.angle_gamma   90.00
#
_symmetry.space_group_name_H-M   'P 1'
#
loop_
_entity.id
_entity.type
_entity.pdbx_description
1 polymer ?
#
loop_
_entity_poly.entity_id
_entity_poly.type
_entity_poly.pdbx_seq_one_letter_code
_entity_poly.pdbx_strand_id
1 'polypeptide(L)'
;MFAIKDIESVKNLASILVIPFFAAAFIAGGGLNTFNDPVTGWLTASSYLPFKIIGYSLLLASVVALTTLTFAIVDYCVIWIHVTLNSAYPMAIFGFTSLTAGLFVLSFAVPGLPKSPLNPFWHFGFLCYGFSLLSRGENR
;
A
#
# COMPACT_ATOMS: atom_id res chain seq x y z
N MET A 1 17.56 8.33 20.54
CA MET A 1 18.21 7.04 20.28
C MET A 1 17.10 6.01 20.23
N PHE A 2 16.75 5.49 19.06
CA PHE A 2 15.70 4.47 18.94
C PHE A 2 16.20 3.16 19.55
N ALA A 3 15.41 2.56 20.45
CA ALA A 3 15.74 1.25 20.98
C ALA A 3 15.52 0.20 19.89
N ILE A 4 16.28 -0.90 19.92
CA ILE A 4 16.12 -2.03 18.98
C ILE A 4 14.67 -2.56 18.99
N LYS A 5 14.01 -2.51 20.16
CA LYS A 5 12.59 -2.84 20.30
C LYS A 5 11.64 -1.93 19.51
N ASP A 6 12.01 -0.66 19.34
CA ASP A 6 11.21 0.29 18.56
C ASP A 6 11.26 -0.06 17.07
N ILE A 7 12.40 -0.57 16.59
CA ILE A 7 12.59 -1.00 15.19
C ILE A 7 11.72 -2.23 14.89
N GLU A 8 11.67 -3.20 15.81
CA GLU A 8 10.87 -4.41 15.65
C GLU A 8 9.36 -4.12 15.74
N SER A 9 8.95 -3.21 16.64
CA SER A 9 7.59 -2.67 16.68
C SER A 9 7.18 -2.02 15.36
N VAL A 10 8.07 -1.21 14.77
CA VAL A 10 7.83 -0.54 13.49
C VAL A 10 7.73 -1.55 12.35
N LYS A 11 8.53 -2.62 12.33
CA LYS A 11 8.43 -3.70 11.32
C LYS A 11 7.08 -4.42 11.37
N ASN A 12 6.62 -4.78 12.57
CA ASN A 12 5.33 -5.44 12.75
C ASN A 12 4.16 -4.53 12.35
N LEU A 13 4.22 -3.27 12.76
CA LEU A 13 3.21 -2.27 12.40
C LEU A 13 3.21 -2.00 10.90
N ALA A 14 4.39 -1.92 10.27
CA ALA A 14 4.53 -1.75 8.83
C ALA A 14 3.86 -2.87 8.06
N SER A 15 4.01 -4.13 8.49
CA SER A 15 3.37 -5.27 7.84
C SER A 15 1.83 -5.20 7.83
N ILE A 16 1.23 -4.65 8.90
CA ILE A 16 -0.22 -4.50 9.05
C ILE A 16 -0.74 -3.32 8.22
N LEU A 17 0.04 -2.25 8.13
CA LEU A 17 -0.37 -0.99 7.51
C LEU A 17 -0.20 -0.94 5.98
N VAL A 18 0.47 -1.93 5.36
CA VAL A 18 0.60 -2.02 3.90
C VAL A 18 -0.76 -1.89 3.21
N ILE A 19 -1.70 -2.78 3.54
CA ILE A 19 -3.01 -2.83 2.87
C ILE A 19 -3.84 -1.56 3.12
N PRO A 20 -4.00 -1.07 4.37
CA PRO A 20 -4.70 0.18 4.63
C PRO A 20 -4.14 1.38 3.86
N PHE A 21 -2.81 1.54 3.77
CA PHE A 21 -2.22 2.67 3.07
C PHE A 21 -2.46 2.61 1.56
N PHE A 22 -2.32 1.44 0.92
CA PHE A 22 -2.61 1.32 -0.50
C PHE A 22 -4.10 1.43 -0.83
N ALA A 23 -4.99 0.91 0.02
CA ALA A 23 -6.43 1.09 -0.13
C ALA A 23 -6.83 2.58 0.00
N ALA A 24 -6.26 3.28 0.99
CA ALA A 24 -6.45 4.73 1.13
C ALA A 24 -5.86 5.50 -0.05
N ALA A 25 -4.73 5.07 -0.59
CA ALA A 25 -4.09 5.68 -1.75
C ALA A 25 -4.96 5.57 -3.01
N PHE A 26 -5.61 4.43 -3.21
CA PHE A 26 -6.55 4.22 -4.30
C PHE A 26 -7.77 5.16 -4.19
N ILE A 27 -8.35 5.26 -2.99
CA ILE A 27 -9.48 6.14 -2.70
C ILE A 27 -9.10 7.62 -2.89
N ALA A 28 -7.97 8.05 -2.30
CA ALA A 28 -7.50 9.44 -2.33
C ALA A 28 -6.97 9.88 -3.71
N GLY A 29 -6.47 8.95 -4.53
CA GLY A 29 -6.05 9.19 -5.91
C GLY A 29 -7.22 9.43 -6.87
N GLY A 30 -8.44 9.52 -6.34
CA GLY A 30 -9.64 9.65 -7.14
C GLY A 30 -10.04 8.33 -7.79
N GLY A 31 -9.62 7.16 -7.30
CA GLY A 31 -10.13 5.88 -7.80
C GLY A 31 -11.66 5.84 -7.83
N LEU A 32 -12.31 6.45 -6.83
CA LEU A 32 -13.75 6.70 -6.78
C LEU A 32 -14.28 7.62 -7.89
N ASN A 33 -13.49 8.59 -8.35
CA ASN A 33 -13.83 9.53 -9.42
C ASN A 33 -13.49 8.98 -10.81
N THR A 34 -12.52 8.06 -10.91
CA THR A 34 -12.19 7.34 -12.14
C THR A 34 -13.30 6.33 -12.48
N PHE A 35 -14.01 5.82 -11.47
CA PHE A 35 -15.32 5.21 -11.63
C PHE A 35 -16.38 6.29 -11.82
N ASN A 36 -16.28 7.05 -12.91
CA ASN A 36 -17.42 7.75 -13.50
C ASN A 36 -18.34 6.72 -14.18
N ASP A 37 -18.66 5.68 -13.42
CA ASP A 37 -19.16 4.39 -13.87
C ASP A 37 -20.63 4.34 -13.43
N PRO A 38 -21.57 3.94 -14.31
CA PRO A 38 -22.98 3.72 -13.93
C PRO A 38 -23.16 2.84 -12.67
N VAL A 39 -22.14 2.07 -12.29
CA VAL A 39 -22.06 1.22 -11.09
C VAL A 39 -21.93 2.00 -9.78
N THR A 40 -21.48 3.25 -9.75
CA THR A 40 -21.42 4.07 -8.52
C THR A 40 -22.37 5.27 -8.57
N GLY A 41 -22.86 5.65 -9.75
CA GLY A 41 -23.83 6.73 -9.92
C GLY A 41 -25.12 6.54 -9.13
N TRP A 42 -25.56 5.29 -8.93
CA TRP A 42 -26.73 4.99 -8.09
C TRP A 42 -26.49 5.24 -6.59
N LEU A 43 -25.24 5.14 -6.11
CA LEU A 43 -24.87 5.44 -4.71
C LEU A 43 -25.02 6.93 -4.42
N THR A 44 -24.62 7.76 -5.39
CA THR A 44 -24.74 9.22 -5.28
C THR A 44 -26.19 9.69 -5.47
N ALA A 45 -26.94 9.05 -6.36
CA ALA A 45 -28.32 9.44 -6.72
C ALA A 45 -29.41 8.96 -5.75
N SER A 46 -29.18 7.88 -4.99
CA SER A 46 -30.15 7.40 -4.01
C SER A 46 -30.39 8.45 -2.90
N SER A 47 -31.62 8.59 -2.40
CA SER A 47 -31.95 9.46 -1.26
C SER A 47 -32.02 8.69 0.07
N TYR A 48 -31.96 7.35 0.03
CA TYR A 48 -32.07 6.50 1.21
C TYR A 48 -30.71 6.24 1.86
N LEU A 49 -30.49 6.86 3.02
CA LEU A 49 -29.21 6.89 3.73
C LEU A 49 -28.63 5.51 4.07
N PRO A 50 -29.41 4.51 4.53
CA PRO A 50 -28.90 3.16 4.78
C PRO A 50 -28.33 2.47 3.53
N PHE A 51 -28.95 2.68 2.37
CA PHE A 51 -28.50 2.06 1.12
C PHE A 51 -27.15 2.65 0.66
N LYS A 52 -26.93 3.94 0.88
CA LYS A 52 -25.62 4.57 0.66
C LYS A 52 -24.54 3.96 1.56
N ILE A 53 -24.82 3.81 2.85
CA ILE A 53 -23.85 3.26 3.81
C ILE A 53 -23.43 1.85 3.40
N ILE A 54 -24.40 0.99 3.09
CA ILE A 54 -24.13 -0.40 2.66
C ILE A 54 -23.30 -0.40 1.38
N GLY A 55 -23.67 0.42 0.41
CA GLY A 55 -22.98 0.49 -0.86
C GLY A 55 -21.55 1.01 -0.78
N TYR A 56 -21.29 2.09 -0.02
CA TYR A 56 -19.94 2.55 0.25
C TYR A 56 -19.11 1.54 1.04
N SER A 57 -19.74 0.80 1.97
CA SER A 57 -19.07 -0.27 2.73
C SER A 57 -18.65 -1.43 1.82
N LEU A 58 -19.50 -1.84 0.89
CA LEU A 58 -19.19 -2.87 -0.11
C LEU A 58 -18.08 -2.42 -1.06
N LEU A 59 -18.09 -1.16 -1.47
CA LEU A 59 -17.02 -0.58 -2.29
C LEU A 59 -15.69 -0.54 -1.52
N LEU A 60 -15.71 -0.15 -0.25
CA LEU A 60 -14.50 -0.19 0.57
C LEU A 60 -13.99 -1.62 0.73
N ALA A 61 -14.89 -2.58 0.96
CA ALA A 61 -14.54 -4.00 1.03
C ALA A 61 -13.94 -4.51 -0.28
N SER A 62 -14.47 -4.10 -1.44
CA SER A 62 -13.94 -4.50 -2.74
C SER A 62 -12.55 -3.91 -3.01
N VAL A 63 -12.32 -2.64 -2.66
CA VAL A 63 -11.00 -2.00 -2.76
C VAL A 63 -9.98 -2.72 -1.87
N VAL A 64 -10.35 -3.05 -0.63
CA VAL A 64 -9.47 -3.81 0.27
C VAL A 64 -9.19 -5.21 -0.27
N ALA A 65 -10.21 -5.91 -0.79
CA ALA A 65 -10.05 -7.23 -1.38
C ALA A 65 -9.13 -7.21 -2.60
N LEU A 66 -9.32 -6.26 -3.52
CA LEU A 66 -8.46 -6.09 -4.70
C LEU A 66 -7.03 -5.75 -4.31
N THR A 67 -6.85 -4.81 -3.37
CA THR A 67 -5.52 -4.45 -2.87
C THR A 67 -4.83 -5.67 -2.25
N THR A 68 -5.54 -6.44 -1.43
CA THR A 68 -5.02 -7.66 -0.81
C THR A 68 -4.63 -8.69 -1.87
N LEU A 69 -5.47 -8.90 -2.88
CA LEU A 69 -5.19 -9.83 -3.98
C LEU A 69 -3.97 -9.41 -4.79
N THR A 70 -3.85 -8.13 -5.15
CA THR A 70 -2.70 -7.60 -5.88
C THR A 70 -1.42 -7.82 -5.09
N PHE A 71 -1.40 -7.51 -3.79
CA PHE A 71 -0.23 -7.71 -2.96
C PHE A 71 0.09 -9.19 -2.72
N ALA A 72 -0.92 -10.07 -2.62
CA ALA A 72 -0.70 -11.50 -2.53
C ALA A 72 -0.01 -12.06 -3.79
N ILE A 73 -0.38 -11.56 -4.98
CA ILE A 73 0.26 -11.93 -6.24
C ILE A 73 1.71 -11.42 -6.27
N VAL A 74 1.95 -10.16 -5.91
CA VAL A 74 3.31 -9.59 -5.87
C VAL A 74 4.19 -10.35 -4.89
N ASP A 75 3.70 -10.62 -3.67
CA ASP A 75 4.42 -11.39 -2.66
C ASP A 75 4.75 -12.80 -3.16
N TYR A 76 3.80 -13.46 -3.83
CA TYR A 76 4.05 -14.77 -4.44
C TYR A 76 5.19 -14.72 -5.47
N CYS A 77 5.19 -13.71 -6.35
CA CYS A 77 6.27 -13.51 -7.32
C CYS A 77 7.62 -13.25 -6.65
N VAL A 78 7.68 -12.39 -5.63
CA VAL A 78 8.92 -12.07 -4.91
C VAL A 78 9.47 -13.32 -4.19
N ILE A 79 8.60 -14.07 -3.51
CA ILE A 79 8.97 -15.32 -2.84
C ILE A 79 9.45 -16.36 -3.86
N TRP A 80 8.76 -16.50 -4.98
CA TRP A 80 9.15 -17.42 -6.04
C TRP A 80 10.55 -17.10 -6.56
N ILE A 81 10.83 -15.83 -6.90
CA ILE A 81 12.16 -15.38 -7.34
C ILE A 81 13.22 -15.66 -6.26
N HIS A 82 12.92 -15.36 -5.00
CA HIS A 82 13.84 -15.58 -3.88
C HIS A 82 14.19 -17.07 -3.71
N VAL A 83 13.21 -17.96 -3.82
CA VAL A 83 13.42 -19.42 -3.77
C VAL A 83 14.17 -19.92 -4.99
N THR A 84 13.81 -19.47 -6.19
CA THR A 84 14.46 -19.88 -7.45
C THR A 84 15.92 -19.49 -7.51
N LEU A 85 16.27 -18.30 -7.01
CA LEU A 85 17.65 -17.80 -6.99
C LEU A 85 18.45 -18.30 -5.78
N ASN A 86 17.79 -18.95 -4.81
CA ASN A 86 18.37 -19.43 -3.54
C ASN A 86 19.30 -18.39 -2.89
N SER A 87 18.86 -17.13 -2.86
CA SER A 87 19.69 -16.01 -2.45
C SER A 87 18.86 -15.00 -1.68
N ALA A 88 19.43 -14.40 -0.63
CA ALA A 88 18.80 -13.32 0.14
C ALA A 88 18.68 -12.00 -0.64
N TYR A 89 19.42 -11.83 -1.74
CA TYR A 89 19.48 -10.58 -2.49
C TYR A 89 18.16 -10.09 -3.07
N PRO A 90 17.28 -10.93 -3.66
CA PRO A 90 16.02 -10.47 -4.24
C PRO A 90 15.12 -9.79 -3.21
N MET A 91 14.98 -10.39 -2.02
CA MET A 91 14.14 -9.83 -0.95
C MET A 91 14.67 -8.46 -0.49
N ALA A 92 15.99 -8.33 -0.35
CA ALA A 92 16.65 -7.08 -0.01
C ALA A 92 16.47 -6.02 -1.11
N ILE A 93 16.65 -6.38 -2.39
CA ILE A 93 16.48 -5.49 -3.53
C ILE A 93 15.04 -4.98 -3.61
N PHE A 94 14.03 -5.86 -3.51
CA PHE A 94 12.63 -5.43 -3.52
C PHE A 94 12.28 -4.59 -2.29
N GLY A 95 12.87 -4.89 -1.13
CA GLY A 95 12.74 -4.07 0.08
C GLY A 95 13.29 -2.66 -0.09
N PHE A 96 14.55 -2.53 -0.53
CA PHE A 96 15.20 -1.23 -0.71
C PHE A 96 14.60 -0.41 -1.86
N THR A 97 14.19 -1.04 -2.95
CA THR A 97 13.50 -0.33 -4.05
C THR A 97 12.15 0.22 -3.58
N SER A 98 11.39 -0.56 -2.80
CA SER A 98 10.14 -0.10 -2.20
C SER A 98 10.38 1.04 -1.20
N LEU A 99 11.39 0.96 -0.33
CA LEU A 99 11.75 2.06 0.56
C LEU A 99 12.13 3.33 -0.22
N THR A 100 12.89 3.19 -1.30
CA THR A 100 13.29 4.32 -2.15
C THR A 100 12.06 4.98 -2.79
N ALA A 101 11.12 4.20 -3.31
CA ALA A 101 9.85 4.71 -3.82
C ALA A 101 9.02 5.43 -2.73
N GLY A 102 9.09 4.93 -1.50
CA GLY A 102 8.46 5.54 -0.34
C GLY A 102 9.08 6.86 0.09
N LEU A 103 10.40 7.02 -0.02
CA LEU A 103 11.09 8.27 0.34
C LEU A 103 10.71 9.45 -0.55
N PHE A 104 10.17 9.21 -1.75
CA PHE A 104 9.61 10.28 -2.59
C PHE A 104 8.44 11.03 -1.94
N VAL A 105 7.88 10.56 -0.81
CA VAL A 105 6.95 11.36 0.02
C VAL A 105 7.53 12.71 0.43
N LEU A 106 8.86 12.80 0.58
CA LEU A 106 9.54 14.05 0.96
C LEU A 106 9.35 15.16 -0.08
N SER A 107 9.01 14.83 -1.33
CA SER A 107 8.63 15.81 -2.34
C SER A 107 7.42 16.68 -1.97
N PHE A 108 6.57 16.21 -1.06
CA PHE A 108 5.44 16.98 -0.54
C PHE A 108 5.82 17.91 0.62
N ALA A 109 6.93 17.64 1.30
CA ALA A 109 7.37 18.38 2.49
C ALA A 109 8.52 19.36 2.20
N VAL A 110 9.32 19.10 1.18
CA VAL A 110 10.52 19.89 0.85
C VAL A 110 10.28 20.74 -0.40
N PRO A 111 10.26 22.08 -0.27
CA PRO A 111 10.18 22.99 -1.41
C PRO A 111 11.40 22.82 -2.32
N GLY A 112 11.19 22.65 -3.63
CA GLY A 112 12.27 22.50 -4.62
C GLY A 112 12.52 21.07 -5.09
N LEU A 113 11.89 20.06 -4.47
CA LEU A 113 11.86 18.71 -5.02
C LEU A 113 10.78 18.57 -6.12
N PRO A 114 11.00 17.72 -7.14
CA PRO A 114 9.98 17.43 -8.15
C PRO A 114 8.74 16.84 -7.48
N LYS A 115 7.57 17.36 -7.84
CA LYS A 115 6.30 16.86 -7.30
C LYS A 115 6.10 15.40 -7.69
N SER A 116 5.84 14.55 -6.71
CA SER A 116 5.44 13.18 -6.98
C SER A 116 4.10 13.13 -7.71
N PRO A 117 3.94 12.27 -8.74
CA PRO A 117 2.65 12.02 -9.37
C PRO A 117 1.71 11.19 -8.49
N LEU A 118 2.23 10.57 -7.41
CA LEU A 118 1.47 9.73 -6.49
C LEU A 118 1.14 10.51 -5.22
N ASN A 119 -0.04 10.28 -4.66
CA ASN A 119 -0.40 10.85 -3.36
C ASN A 119 0.48 10.29 -2.21
N PRO A 120 0.53 10.98 -1.05
CA PRO A 120 1.35 10.54 0.09
C PRO A 120 1.07 9.11 0.58
N PHE A 121 -0.16 8.63 0.46
CA PHE A 121 -0.53 7.27 0.92
C PHE A 121 0.16 6.17 0.11
N TRP A 122 0.37 6.36 -1.20
CA TRP A 122 1.18 5.45 -2.01
C TRP A 122 2.59 5.30 -1.43
N HIS A 123 3.20 6.42 -1.07
CA HIS A 123 4.55 6.43 -0.53
C HIS A 123 4.64 5.79 0.85
N PHE A 124 3.69 6.05 1.74
CA PHE A 124 3.62 5.36 3.03
C PHE A 124 3.40 3.85 2.86
N GLY A 125 2.56 3.45 1.91
CA GLY A 125 2.40 2.05 1.54
C GLY A 125 3.72 1.41 1.09
N PHE A 126 4.49 2.08 0.23
CA PHE A 126 5.80 1.61 -0.22
C PHE A 126 6.83 1.52 0.92
N LEU A 127 6.83 2.46 1.85
CA LEU A 127 7.66 2.39 3.05
C LEU A 127 7.30 1.15 3.89
N CYS A 128 6.01 0.96 4.17
CA CYS A 128 5.51 -0.17 4.94
C CYS A 128 5.84 -1.51 4.26
N TYR A 129 5.66 -1.59 2.95
CA TYR A 129 5.96 -2.79 2.17
C TYR A 129 7.47 -3.09 2.17
N GLY A 130 8.31 -2.08 1.96
CA GLY A 130 9.77 -2.22 2.00
C GLY A 130 10.27 -2.76 3.35
N PHE A 131 9.78 -2.21 4.47
CA PHE A 131 10.13 -2.72 5.79
C PHE A 131 9.66 -4.16 6.04
N SER A 132 8.45 -4.52 5.55
CA SER A 132 7.93 -5.89 5.63
C SER A 132 8.82 -6.88 4.89
N LEU A 133 9.27 -6.55 3.67
CA LEU A 133 10.16 -7.41 2.88
C LEU A 133 11.53 -7.59 3.52
N LEU A 134 12.15 -6.49 4.01
CA LEU A 134 13.44 -6.58 4.70
C LEU A 134 13.37 -7.43 5.96
N SER A 135 12.29 -7.30 6.75
CA SER A 135 12.08 -8.14 7.93
C SER A 135 11.94 -9.63 7.59
N ARG A 136 11.33 -9.96 6.46
CA ARG A 136 11.17 -11.37 6.03
C ARG A 136 12.47 -11.95 5.47
N GLY A 137 13.34 -11.11 4.90
CA GLY A 137 14.67 -11.51 4.42
C GLY A 137 15.68 -11.81 5.54
N GLU A 138 15.50 -11.24 6.74
CA GLU A 138 16.36 -11.51 7.91
C GLU A 138 16.00 -12.80 8.67
N ASN A 139 14.76 -13.30 8.54
CA ASN A 139 14.24 -14.43 9.32
C ASN A 139 14.43 -15.82 8.65
N ARG A 140 15.30 -15.95 7.64
CA ARG A 140 15.68 -17.21 6.99
C ARG A 140 17.18 -17.28 6.78
#